data_AF-A0A8T3KX30-F1
#
_entry.id   AF-A0A8T3KX30-F1
#
_cell.length_a   1.000
_cell.length_b   1.000
_cell.length_c   1.000
_cell.angle_alpha   90.00
_cell.angle_beta   90.00
_cell.angle_gamma   90.00
#
_symmetry.space_group_name_H-M   'P 1'
#
loop_
_entity.id
_entity.type
_entity.pdbx_description
1 polymer ?
#
loop_
_entity_poly.entity_id
_entity_poly.type
_entity_poly.pdbx_seq_one_letter_code
_entity_poly.pdbx_strand_id
1 'polypeptide(L)'
;MKLYPHQVPDFPETNHWPDILRWCVMVMNEDCHEYHAMTQLLAKCLAQEGLSRGEVSIAERILDLIQLDFEIGLLECQATPYVDLNSVEMGGHA
;
A
#
# COMPACT_ATOMS: atom_id res chain seq x y z
N MET A 1 -1.91 -9.83 -5.02
CA MET A 1 -2.33 -9.10 -6.25
C MET A 1 -1.45 -7.86 -6.33
N LYS A 2 -0.62 -7.70 -7.37
CA LYS A 2 0.33 -6.58 -7.47
C LYS A 2 -0.36 -5.35 -8.06
N LEU A 3 -0.28 -4.20 -7.38
CA LEU A 3 -0.71 -2.91 -7.93
C LEU A 3 0.43 -2.32 -8.78
N TYR A 4 0.09 -1.73 -9.92
CA TYR A 4 1.02 -0.90 -10.68
C TYR A 4 1.09 0.52 -10.09
N PRO A 5 2.16 1.30 -10.34
CA PRO A 5 2.34 2.61 -9.71
C PRO A 5 1.17 3.59 -9.91
N HIS A 6 0.56 3.58 -11.10
CA HIS A 6 -0.60 4.43 -11.44
C HIS A 6 -1.92 3.96 -10.79
N GLN A 7 -1.94 2.78 -10.18
CA GLN A 7 -3.10 2.21 -9.48
C GLN A 7 -3.02 2.41 -7.98
N VAL A 8 -1.88 2.89 -7.47
CA VAL A 8 -1.72 3.17 -6.05
C VAL A 8 -2.47 4.46 -5.73
N PRO A 9 -3.46 4.43 -4.84
CA PRO A 9 -4.15 5.64 -4.42
C PRO A 9 -3.23 6.55 -3.61
N ASP A 10 -3.50 7.85 -3.65
CA ASP A 10 -2.85 8.81 -2.75
C ASP A 10 -3.12 8.46 -1.28
N PHE A 11 -2.21 8.90 -0.40
CA PHE A 11 -2.42 8.75 1.04
C PHE A 11 -3.70 9.50 1.46
N PRO A 12 -4.62 8.86 2.21
CA PRO A 12 -5.91 9.46 2.49
C PRO A 12 -5.80 10.66 3.45
N GLU A 13 -6.39 11.80 3.08
CA GLU A 13 -6.44 13.03 3.88
C GLU A 13 -7.50 12.97 5.00
N THR A 14 -7.47 11.92 5.82
CA THR A 14 -8.45 11.65 6.88
C THR A 14 -7.79 11.06 8.12
N ASN A 15 -8.41 11.27 9.28
CA ASN A 15 -8.03 10.59 10.54
C ASN A 15 -8.82 9.29 10.77
N HIS A 16 -9.52 8.81 9.74
CA HIS A 16 -10.34 7.61 9.82
C HIS A 16 -9.47 6.35 9.60
N TRP A 17 -9.17 5.66 10.70
CA TRP A 17 -8.31 4.46 10.71
C TRP A 17 -8.64 3.40 9.66
N PRO A 18 -9.91 3.04 9.38
CA PRO A 18 -10.21 2.08 8.32
C PRO A 18 -9.67 2.49 6.94
N ASP A 19 -9.65 3.78 6.61
CA ASP A 19 -9.19 4.25 5.31
C ASP A 19 -7.65 4.28 5.25
N ILE A 20 -7.01 4.72 6.33
CA ILE A 20 -5.55 4.67 6.50
C ILE A 20 -5.05 3.21 6.42
N LEU A 21 -5.68 2.29 7.14
CA LEU A 21 -5.29 0.87 7.16
C LEU A 21 -5.53 0.18 5.81
N ARG A 22 -6.60 0.53 5.09
CA ARG A 22 -6.82 0.06 3.72
C ARG A 22 -5.70 0.49 2.80
N TRP A 23 -5.31 1.77 2.88
CA TRP A 23 -4.20 2.29 2.09
C TRP A 23 -2.90 1.52 2.39
N CYS A 24 -2.56 1.32 3.67
CA CYS A 24 -1.39 0.54 4.07
C CYS A 24 -1.40 -0.86 3.45
N VAL A 25 -2.49 -1.61 3.62
CA VAL A 25 -2.61 -2.98 3.07
C VAL A 25 -2.50 -3.01 1.54
N MET A 26 -2.94 -1.96 0.85
CA MET A 26 -2.84 -1.86 -0.61
C MET A 26 -1.41 -1.63 -1.10
N VAL A 27 -0.61 -0.82 -0.40
CA VAL A 27 0.74 -0.43 -0.85
C VAL A 27 1.84 -1.37 -0.34
N MET A 28 1.60 -2.08 0.75
CA MET A 28 2.54 -3.04 1.33
C MET A 28 2.74 -4.27 0.44
N ASN A 29 3.95 -4.83 0.48
CA ASN A 29 4.22 -6.17 -0.04
C ASN A 29 3.55 -7.21 0.87
N GLU A 30 2.94 -8.24 0.28
CA GLU A 30 2.35 -9.38 1.02
C GLU A 30 3.39 -10.18 1.82
N ASP A 31 4.65 -10.15 1.38
CA ASP A 31 5.79 -10.78 2.08
C ASP A 31 6.34 -9.94 3.25
N CYS A 32 5.83 -8.71 3.43
CA CYS A 32 6.23 -7.85 4.54
C CYS A 32 5.74 -8.45 5.87
N HIS A 33 6.63 -8.53 6.86
CA HIS A 33 6.31 -9.11 8.17
C HIS A 33 5.15 -8.36 8.87
N GLU A 34 5.05 -7.06 8.63
CA GLU A 34 4.03 -6.17 9.18
C GLU A 34 2.67 -6.29 8.47
N TYR A 35 2.61 -6.90 7.26
CA TYR A 35 1.38 -7.01 6.47
C TYR A 35 0.28 -7.76 7.22
N HIS A 36 0.65 -8.84 7.91
CA HIS A 36 -0.30 -9.62 8.71
C HIS A 36 -0.87 -8.80 9.88
N ALA A 37 -0.04 -7.99 10.54
CA ALA A 37 -0.50 -7.11 11.61
C ALA A 37 -1.49 -6.06 11.08
N MET A 38 -1.19 -5.43 9.94
CA MET A 38 -2.05 -4.41 9.34
C MET A 38 -3.40 -4.95 8.87
N THR A 39 -3.41 -6.15 8.29
CA THR A 39 -4.67 -6.81 7.89
C THR A 39 -5.54 -7.19 9.09
N GLN A 40 -4.95 -7.63 10.21
CA GLN A 40 -5.70 -7.89 11.44
C GLN A 40 -6.32 -6.62 12.02
N LEU A 41 -5.55 -5.53 12.09
CA LEU A 41 -6.02 -4.23 12.56
C LEU A 41 -7.17 -3.71 11.69
N LEU A 42 -7.04 -3.84 10.36
CA LEU A 42 -8.09 -3.49 9.42
C LEU A 42 -9.36 -4.32 9.66
N ALA A 43 -9.23 -5.64 9.84
CA ALA A 43 -10.37 -6.51 10.10
C ALA A 43 -11.15 -6.09 11.36
N LYS A 44 -10.46 -5.76 12.46
CA LYS A 44 -11.09 -5.24 13.70
C LYS A 44 -11.81 -3.91 13.47
N CYS A 45 -11.19 -3.00 12.74
CA CYS A 45 -11.80 -1.73 12.33
C CYS A 45 -13.09 -1.94 11.53
N LEU A 46 -13.09 -2.85 10.57
CA LEU A 46 -14.26 -3.17 9.74
C LEU A 46 -15.36 -3.90 10.53
N ALA A 47 -14.99 -4.71 11.53
CA ALA A 47 -15.91 -5.36 12.45
C ALA A 47 -16.54 -4.40 13.48
N GLN A 48 -16.19 -3.11 13.45
CA GLN A 48 -16.67 -2.08 14.38
C GLN A 48 -16.23 -2.30 15.84
N GLU A 49 -15.21 -3.14 16.08
CA GLU A 49 -14.62 -3.33 17.41
C GLU A 49 -13.76 -2.13 17.83
N GLY A 50 -13.26 -1.38 16.84
CA GLY A 50 -12.32 -0.28 17.04
C GLY A 50 -10.91 -0.78 17.38
N LEU A 51 -10.00 0.18 17.54
CA LEU A 51 -8.62 -0.10 17.95
C LEU A 51 -8.41 0.35 19.39
N SER A 52 -7.76 -0.49 20.18
CA SER A 52 -7.22 -0.10 21.48
C SER A 52 -6.06 0.89 21.30
N ARG A 53 -5.71 1.60 22.37
CA ARG A 53 -4.58 2.56 22.35
C ARG A 53 -3.25 1.90 21.97
N GLY A 54 -3.03 0.65 22.39
CA GLY A 54 -1.83 -0.10 22.02
C GLY A 54 -1.80 -0.44 20.53
N GLU A 55 -2.95 -0.83 19.98
CA GLU A 55 -3.12 -1.14 18.55
C GLU A 55 -2.96 0.11 17.68
N VAL A 56 -3.48 1.26 18.13
CA VAL A 56 -3.23 2.56 17.48
C VAL A 56 -1.74 2.87 17.43
N SER A 57 -1.03 2.76 18.56
CA SER A 57 0.41 3.04 18.61
C SER A 57 1.23 2.10 17.71
N ILE A 58 0.81 0.83 17.59
CA ILE A 58 1.42 -0.13 16.66
C ILE A 58 1.13 0.29 15.21
N ALA A 59 -0.12 0.64 14.89
CA ALA A 59 -0.53 1.06 13.56
C ALA A 59 0.22 2.32 13.10
N GLU A 60 0.37 3.32 13.98
CA GLU A 60 1.12 4.56 13.72
C GLU A 60 2.59 4.25 13.39
N ARG A 61 3.24 3.42 14.21
CA ARG A 61 4.65 3.06 13.97
C ARG A 61 4.84 2.31 12.65
N ILE A 62 3.92 1.41 12.29
CA ILE A 62 3.98 0.70 11.02
C ILE A 62 3.69 1.66 9.86
N LEU A 63 2.73 2.57 10.02
CA LEU A 63 2.39 3.59 9.03
C LEU A 63 3.61 4.47 8.70
N ASP A 64 4.35 4.94 9.71
CA ASP A 64 5.56 5.74 9.50
C ASP A 64 6.61 5.02 8.64
N LEU A 65 6.77 3.71 8.84
CA LEU A 65 7.69 2.88 8.04
C LEU A 65 7.20 2.75 6.59
N ILE A 66 5.91 2.49 6.39
CA ILE A 66 5.32 2.35 5.05
C ILE A 66 5.38 3.68 4.29
N GLN A 67 5.09 4.80 4.95
CA GLN A 67 5.19 6.11 4.32
C GLN A 67 6.63 6.41 3.91
N LEU A 68 7.60 6.13 4.77
CA LEU A 68 9.02 6.28 4.43
C LEU A 68 9.38 5.45 3.19
N ASP A 69 9.06 4.16 3.19
CA ASP A 69 9.34 3.24 2.08
C ASP A 69 8.64 3.67 0.78
N PHE A 70 7.42 4.20 0.88
CA PHE A 70 6.65 4.73 -0.24
C PHE A 70 7.30 6.00 -0.81
N GLU A 71 7.74 6.94 0.04
CA GLU A 71 8.40 8.19 -0.39
C GLU A 71 9.70 7.94 -1.13
N ILE A 72 10.48 6.93 -0.72
CA ILE A 72 11.75 6.57 -1.35
C ILE A 72 11.61 5.56 -2.49
N GLY A 73 10.38 5.14 -2.82
CA GLY A 73 10.08 4.27 -3.96
C GLY A 73 10.53 2.82 -3.79
N LEU A 74 10.61 2.31 -2.55
CA LEU A 74 11.02 0.94 -2.26
C LEU A 74 9.86 -0.07 -2.34
N LEU A 75 8.61 0.37 -2.31
CA LEU A 75 7.47 -0.55 -2.32
C LEU A 75 7.27 -1.19 -3.69
N GLU A 76 6.97 -2.49 -3.72
CA GLU A 76 6.79 -3.24 -4.98
C GLU A 76 5.73 -2.63 -5.89
N CYS A 77 4.70 -2.02 -5.30
CA CYS A 77 3.64 -1.33 -6.04
C CYS A 77 4.17 -0.14 -6.87
N GLN A 78 5.36 0.36 -6.55
CA GLN A 78 6.07 1.43 -7.27
C GLN A 78 7.20 0.91 -8.18
N ALA A 79 7.66 -0.33 -7.97
CA ALA A 79 8.88 -0.87 -8.59
C ALA A 79 8.70 -1.38 -10.04
N THR A 80 7.46 -1.57 -10.52
CA THR A 80 7.23 -2.01 -11.90
C THR A 80 6.98 -0.81 -12.81
N PRO A 81 7.94 -0.43 -13.68
CA PRO A 81 7.64 0.52 -14.74
C PRO A 81 6.57 -0.09 -15.65
N TYR A 82 5.60 0.75 -16.03
CA TYR A 82 4.65 0.42 -17.08
C TYR A 82 5.44 0.04 -18.34
N VAL A 83 5.39 -1.24 -18.72
CA VAL A 83 5.78 -1.63 -20.08
C VAL A 83 4.56 -1.35 -20.94
N ASP A 84 4.60 -0.23 -21.66
CA ASP A 84 3.61 0.02 -22.70
C ASP A 84 3.75 -1.03 -23.79
N LEU A 85 2.90 -2.05 -23.75
CA LEU A 85 2.86 -3.09 -24.79
C LEU A 85 2.46 -2.53 -26.17
N ASN A 86 2.00 -1.27 -26.26
CA ASN A 86 1.70 -0.59 -27.52
C ASN A 86 2.83 0.32 -28.04
N SER A 87 3.93 0.49 -27.28
CA SER A 87 5.10 1.27 -27.72
C SER A 87 6.13 0.42 -28.49
N VAL A 88 5.78 -0.80 -28.93
CA VAL A 88 6.54 -1.49 -29.98
C VAL A 88 6.22 -0.80 -31.30
N GLU A 89 6.88 0.33 -31.55
CA GLU A 89 6.94 0.89 -32.90
C GLU A 89 7.44 -0.21 -33.82
N MET A 90 6.61 -0.52 -34.82
CA MET A 90 6.96 -1.39 -35.92
C MET A 90 8.19 -0.83 -36.64
N GLY A 91 9.37 -1.25 -36.18
CA GLY A 91 10.64 -1.07 -36.88
C GLY A 91 10.67 -1.94 -38.12
N GLY A 92 10.00 -1.46 -39.17
CA GLY A 92 10.29 -1.64 -40.60
C GLY A 92 10.87 -2.98 -41.05
N HIS A 93 10.00 -3.81 -41.62
CA HIS A 93 10.38 -4.62 -42.78
C HIS A 93 10.81 -3.68 -43.92
N ALA A 94 12.08 -3.73 -44.32
CA ALA A 94 12.55 -3.56 -45.70
C ALA A 94 14.01 -4.04 -45.80
#